data_AF-A0A2R4A9B7-F1
#
_entry.id   AF-A0A2R4A9B7-F1
#
_cell.length_a   1.000
_cell.length_b   1.000
_cell.length_c   1.000
_cell.angle_alpha   90.00
_cell.angle_beta   90.00
_cell.angle_gamma   90.00
#
_symmetry.space_group_name_H-M   'P 1'
#
loop_
_entity.id
_entity.type
_entity.pdbx_description
1 polymer ?
#
loop_
_entity_poly.entity_id
_entity_poly.type
_entity_poly.pdbx_seq_one_letter_code
_entity_poly.pdbx_strand_id
1 'polypeptide(L)'
;MYKNNHANHSNHLENHDLDNFSKTGYSNSRLDAHTVCISDPKLSFDAMTIVGNLNRDNAQALSKFMSVEPQIRLWDILQTKFKAKALQEKVYIEYDKVKADSWDRRNMRIEFNPNKLTRDEMIWLKQNIISYMEDDGFTRLDLAFDFEDDLSDYYAMSDKAVKKTIFYGRNGKPETKYFGFCCKVEFIV
;
A
#
# COMPACT_ATOMS: atom_id res chain seq x y z
N MET A 1 69.98 57.35 -37.35
CA MET A 1 70.95 56.36 -37.88
C MET A 1 70.88 55.11 -36.99
N TYR A 2 70.64 53.95 -37.60
CA TYR A 2 70.67 52.54 -37.12
C TYR A 2 69.72 52.13 -35.96
N LYS A 3 68.65 51.34 -36.17
CA LYS A 3 68.49 49.88 -36.49
C LYS A 3 68.93 48.93 -35.37
N ASN A 4 67.99 48.15 -34.79
CA ASN A 4 67.84 46.72 -35.13
C ASN A 4 66.58 46.07 -34.53
N ASN A 5 65.90 45.33 -35.41
CA ASN A 5 64.73 44.48 -35.19
C ASN A 5 65.16 43.11 -34.64
N HIS A 6 64.24 42.37 -34.02
CA HIS A 6 63.70 41.12 -34.60
C HIS A 6 62.74 40.42 -33.63
N ALA A 7 61.48 40.33 -34.04
CA ALA A 7 60.57 39.26 -33.65
C ALA A 7 60.26 38.45 -34.92
N ASN A 8 60.29 37.12 -34.82
CA ASN A 8 59.30 36.17 -35.36
C ASN A 8 59.82 34.73 -35.46
N HIS A 9 59.00 33.80 -34.90
CA HIS A 9 58.69 32.41 -35.30
C HIS A 9 59.86 31.38 -35.37
N SER A 10 59.75 30.09 -35.01
CA SER A 10 58.66 29.10 -35.05
C SER A 10 59.06 27.79 -34.30
N ASN A 11 58.07 26.91 -34.04
CA ASN A 11 58.13 25.47 -33.70
C ASN A 11 58.62 25.13 -32.27
N HIS A 12 58.12 24.16 -31.50
CA HIS A 12 57.53 22.85 -31.77
C HIS A 12 56.84 22.33 -30.47
N LEU A 13 56.07 21.24 -30.59
CA LEU A 13 55.13 20.63 -29.63
C LEU A 13 55.71 20.25 -28.24
N GLU A 14 54.85 20.26 -27.21
CA GLU A 14 54.50 19.04 -26.43
C GLU A 14 53.17 19.20 -25.67
N ASN A 15 52.52 18.06 -25.46
CA ASN A 15 51.07 17.86 -25.35
C ASN A 15 50.56 17.70 -23.90
N HIS A 16 49.26 18.02 -23.76
CA HIS A 16 48.25 17.39 -22.89
C HIS A 16 48.50 17.23 -21.39
N ASP A 17 47.63 17.90 -20.59
CA ASP A 17 46.77 17.24 -19.60
C ASP A 17 45.75 18.25 -19.07
N LEU A 18 44.54 18.23 -19.65
CA LEU A 18 43.38 18.93 -19.10
C LEU A 18 42.18 17.98 -19.16
N ASP A 19 41.95 17.34 -18.01
CA ASP A 19 40.66 17.13 -17.37
C ASP A 19 39.45 17.04 -18.28
N ASN A 20 39.09 15.81 -18.65
CA ASN A 20 37.69 15.47 -18.81
C ASN A 20 37.48 14.00 -18.47
N PHE A 21 37.16 13.73 -17.21
CA PHE A 21 36.54 12.46 -16.83
C PHE A 21 35.21 12.34 -17.56
N SER A 22 35.23 11.72 -18.74
CA SER A 22 34.04 11.24 -19.42
C SER A 22 33.35 10.26 -18.49
N LYS A 23 32.28 10.71 -17.83
CA LYS A 23 31.33 9.81 -17.16
C LYS A 23 30.73 8.93 -18.24
N THR A 24 31.18 7.69 -18.36
CA THR A 24 30.49 6.67 -19.15
C THR A 24 29.18 6.35 -18.43
N GLY A 25 28.17 7.18 -18.67
CA GLY A 25 26.79 6.83 -18.36
C GLY A 25 26.40 5.66 -19.24
N TYR A 26 26.46 4.45 -18.68
CA TYR A 26 25.82 3.27 -19.26
C TYR A 26 24.32 3.53 -19.31
N SER A 27 23.86 4.10 -20.43
CA SER A 27 22.45 4.18 -20.77
C SER A 27 22.01 2.79 -21.20
N ASN A 28 21.35 2.05 -20.30
CA ASN A 28 20.66 0.80 -20.64
C ASN A 28 19.32 1.14 -21.30
N SER A 29 19.36 1.74 -22.48
CA SER A 29 18.22 1.92 -23.37
C SER A 29 18.39 1.00 -24.57
N ARG A 30 18.35 -0.31 -24.30
CA ARG A 30 18.28 -1.36 -25.32
C ARG A 30 17.30 -2.43 -24.87
N LEU A 31 16.02 -2.18 -25.10
CA LEU A 31 15.13 -3.19 -25.67
C LEU A 31 13.88 -2.46 -26.18
N ASP A 32 13.70 -2.51 -27.49
CA ASP A 32 12.40 -2.37 -28.13
C ASP A 32 11.49 -3.41 -27.47
N ALA A 33 10.66 -2.98 -26.54
CA ALA A 33 9.74 -3.85 -25.84
C ALA A 33 8.70 -4.27 -26.88
N HIS A 34 8.78 -5.53 -27.33
CA HIS A 34 7.67 -6.14 -28.03
C HIS A 34 6.45 -6.02 -27.12
N THR A 35 5.56 -5.07 -27.42
CA THR A 35 4.25 -4.96 -26.77
C THR A 35 3.43 -6.15 -27.26
N VAL A 36 3.65 -7.31 -26.61
CA VAL A 36 2.60 -8.31 -26.52
C VAL A 36 1.42 -7.55 -25.91
N CYS A 37 0.26 -7.61 -26.56
CA CYS A 37 -0.96 -6.94 -26.09
C CYS A 37 -1.40 -7.55 -24.75
N ILE A 38 -0.68 -7.24 -23.67
CA ILE A 38 -1.12 -7.50 -22.31
C ILE A 38 -2.10 -6.36 -22.04
N SER A 39 -3.35 -6.73 -21.80
CA SER A 39 -4.37 -5.78 -21.39
C SER A 39 -3.92 -5.10 -20.08
N ASP A 40 -4.05 -3.78 -20.00
CA ASP A 40 -3.70 -3.05 -18.77
C ASP A 40 -4.63 -3.54 -17.64
N PRO A 41 -4.08 -4.11 -16.55
CA PRO A 41 -4.92 -4.67 -15.50
C PRO A 41 -5.70 -3.57 -14.81
N LYS A 42 -6.94 -3.89 -14.42
CA LYS A 42 -7.73 -2.97 -13.60
C LYS A 42 -7.16 -2.96 -12.19
N LEU A 43 -6.65 -1.81 -11.76
CA LEU A 43 -6.11 -1.60 -10.42
C LEU A 43 -7.17 -1.03 -9.47
N SER A 44 -7.31 -1.64 -8.30
CA SER A 44 -8.17 -1.11 -7.22
C SER A 44 -7.65 -1.46 -5.82
N PHE A 45 -8.22 -0.81 -4.80
CA PHE A 45 -8.03 -1.22 -3.41
C PHE A 45 -9.14 -2.18 -3.00
N ASP A 46 -8.80 -3.37 -2.50
CA ASP A 46 -9.82 -4.38 -2.14
C ASP A 46 -10.02 -4.54 -0.62
N ALA A 47 -9.07 -4.07 0.18
CA ALA A 47 -9.25 -4.01 1.63
C ALA A 47 -8.48 -2.84 2.23
N MET A 48 -9.09 -2.20 3.22
CA MET A 48 -8.47 -1.13 4.00
C MET A 48 -8.72 -1.36 5.48
N THR A 49 -7.69 -1.11 6.29
CA THR A 49 -7.80 -1.05 7.74
C THR A 49 -7.26 0.27 8.25
N ILE A 50 -8.12 1.01 8.95
CA ILE A 50 -7.75 2.24 9.66
C ILE A 50 -7.71 1.92 11.16
N VAL A 51 -6.65 2.36 11.82
CA VAL A 51 -6.50 2.27 13.27
C VAL A 51 -6.26 3.64 13.87
N GLY A 52 -6.76 3.85 15.08
CA GLY A 52 -6.67 5.10 15.80
C GLY A 52 -6.97 4.91 17.27
N ASN A 53 -6.82 5.97 18.03
CA ASN A 53 -7.17 6.02 19.43
C ASN A 53 -8.54 6.66 19.61
N LEU A 54 -9.33 6.06 20.48
CA LEU A 54 -10.59 6.60 20.95
C LEU A 54 -10.43 6.88 22.44
N ASN A 55 -10.52 8.16 22.80
CA ASN A 55 -10.51 8.58 24.19
C ASN A 55 -11.79 8.09 24.89
N ARG A 56 -11.82 8.14 26.23
CA ARG A 56 -12.93 7.58 27.01
C ARG A 56 -14.28 8.25 26.70
N ASP A 57 -14.29 9.56 26.50
CA ASP A 57 -15.52 10.32 26.29
C ASP A 57 -16.09 10.06 24.89
N ASN A 58 -15.22 10.04 23.88
CA ASN A 58 -15.56 9.69 22.50
C ASN A 58 -15.99 8.22 22.40
N ALA A 59 -15.38 7.30 23.16
CA ALA A 59 -15.81 5.90 23.19
C ALA A 59 -17.23 5.75 23.73
N GLN A 60 -17.55 6.48 24.79
CA GLN A 60 -18.90 6.48 25.35
C GLN A 60 -19.90 7.14 24.40
N ALA A 61 -19.55 8.28 23.78
CA ALA A 61 -20.40 8.98 22.83
C ALA A 61 -20.68 8.12 21.59
N LEU A 62 -19.64 7.51 21.01
CA LEU A 62 -19.75 6.66 19.83
C LEU A 62 -20.56 5.40 20.12
N SER A 63 -20.33 4.74 21.26
CA SER A 63 -21.12 3.57 21.67
C SER A 63 -22.61 3.91 21.85
N LYS A 64 -22.94 5.07 22.42
CA LYS A 64 -24.32 5.54 22.54
C LYS A 64 -24.95 5.81 21.18
N PHE A 65 -24.24 6.50 20.29
CA PHE A 65 -24.67 6.74 18.91
C PHE A 65 -24.95 5.42 18.17
N MET A 66 -24.02 4.46 18.25
CA MET A 66 -24.17 3.16 17.61
C MET A 66 -25.33 2.32 18.16
N SER A 67 -25.76 2.57 19.40
CA SER A 67 -26.86 1.83 20.02
C SER A 67 -28.24 2.28 19.52
N VAL A 68 -28.34 3.50 18.98
CA VAL A 68 -29.60 4.06 18.47
C VAL A 68 -29.71 4.05 16.95
N GLU A 69 -28.59 3.90 16.25
CA GLU A 69 -28.54 3.88 14.79
C GLU A 69 -28.95 2.49 14.24
N PRO A 70 -30.11 2.35 13.56
CA PRO A 70 -30.62 1.05 13.12
C PRO A 70 -29.73 0.35 12.08
N GLN A 71 -28.90 1.11 11.37
CA GLN A 71 -27.98 0.60 10.36
C GLN A 71 -26.72 -0.03 10.95
N ILE A 72 -26.56 0.02 12.28
CA ILE A 72 -25.42 -0.50 13.01
C ILE A 72 -25.87 -1.66 13.89
N ARG A 73 -25.19 -2.79 13.73
CA ARG A 73 -25.31 -3.93 14.62
C ARG A 73 -24.17 -3.89 15.62
N LEU A 74 -24.48 -3.69 16.90
CA LEU A 74 -23.50 -3.61 17.99
C LEU A 74 -23.54 -4.89 18.84
N TRP A 75 -22.38 -5.41 19.25
CA TRP A 75 -22.26 -6.55 20.17
C TRP A 75 -20.97 -6.48 20.99
N ASP A 76 -20.77 -7.43 21.91
CA ASP A 76 -19.65 -7.46 22.86
C ASP A 76 -19.47 -6.14 23.64
N ILE A 77 -20.58 -5.52 24.06
CA ILE A 77 -20.59 -4.18 24.67
C ILE A 77 -20.17 -4.26 26.13
N LEU A 78 -19.00 -3.71 26.43
CA LEU A 78 -18.46 -3.48 27.76
C LEU A 78 -17.98 -2.03 27.86
N GLN A 79 -17.64 -1.55 29.06
CA GLN A 79 -17.15 -0.18 29.23
C GLN A 79 -15.85 0.10 28.45
N THR A 80 -15.01 -0.91 28.25
CA THR A 80 -13.69 -0.80 27.62
C THR A 80 -13.60 -1.51 26.28
N LYS A 81 -14.74 -1.98 25.75
CA LYS A 81 -14.78 -2.81 24.54
C LYS A 81 -16.14 -2.74 23.86
N PHE A 82 -16.14 -2.67 22.54
CA PHE A 82 -17.33 -2.96 21.74
C PHE A 82 -16.93 -3.42 20.35
N LYS A 83 -17.85 -4.11 19.67
CA LYS A 83 -17.72 -4.45 18.25
C LYS A 83 -18.98 -4.06 17.52
N ALA A 84 -18.81 -3.59 16.29
CA ALA A 84 -19.93 -3.24 15.44
C ALA A 84 -19.72 -3.70 13.99
N LYS A 85 -20.85 -3.88 13.31
CA LYS A 85 -20.96 -3.96 11.86
C LYS A 85 -21.91 -2.86 11.42
N ALA A 86 -21.46 -2.01 10.51
CA ALA A 86 -22.26 -0.91 9.97
C ALA A 86 -22.46 -1.10 8.46
N LEU A 87 -23.38 -0.31 7.90
CA LEU A 87 -23.60 -0.20 6.45
C LEU A 87 -23.84 -1.57 5.80
N GLN A 88 -24.86 -2.28 6.27
CA GLN A 88 -25.20 -3.63 5.76
C GLN A 88 -24.03 -4.62 5.86
N GLU A 89 -23.32 -4.59 6.99
CA GLU A 89 -22.15 -5.43 7.28
C GLU A 89 -20.91 -5.20 6.41
N LYS A 90 -20.87 -4.12 5.61
CA LYS A 90 -19.70 -3.77 4.77
C LYS A 90 -18.53 -3.23 5.58
N VAL A 91 -18.78 -2.68 6.77
CA VAL A 91 -17.76 -2.11 7.65
C VAL A 91 -17.75 -2.83 8.98
N TYR A 92 -16.59 -3.31 9.40
CA TYR A 92 -16.33 -3.85 10.72
C TYR A 92 -15.62 -2.81 11.59
N ILE A 93 -16.06 -2.67 12.84
CA ILE A 93 -15.49 -1.73 13.81
C ILE A 93 -15.22 -2.49 15.11
N GLU A 94 -14.03 -2.31 15.67
CA GLU A 94 -13.62 -2.88 16.95
C GLU A 94 -12.96 -1.82 17.80
N TYR A 95 -13.41 -1.71 19.04
CA TYR A 95 -12.74 -0.96 20.10
C TYR A 95 -12.41 -1.92 21.23
N ASP A 96 -11.16 -1.91 21.69
CA ASP A 96 -10.72 -2.70 22.85
C ASP A 96 -9.56 -1.99 23.55
N LYS A 97 -9.89 -1.23 24.60
CA LYS A 97 -8.89 -0.46 25.34
C LYS A 97 -7.90 -1.35 26.09
N VAL A 98 -8.40 -2.39 26.77
CA VAL A 98 -7.56 -3.25 27.63
C VAL A 98 -6.54 -4.00 26.80
N LYS A 99 -6.96 -4.56 25.65
CA LYS A 99 -6.06 -5.23 24.73
C LYS A 99 -5.05 -4.27 24.11
N ALA A 100 -5.46 -3.05 23.79
CA ALA A 100 -4.59 -2.05 23.21
C ALA A 100 -3.50 -1.60 24.20
N ASP A 101 -3.88 -1.27 25.44
CA ASP A 101 -2.95 -0.88 26.51
C ASP A 101 -1.95 -2.02 26.81
N SER A 102 -2.42 -3.27 26.83
CA SER A 102 -1.57 -4.44 27.10
C SER A 102 -0.51 -4.71 26.01
N TRP A 103 -0.75 -4.25 24.79
CA TRP A 103 0.13 -4.47 23.63
C TRP A 103 0.84 -3.20 23.16
N ASP A 104 0.63 -2.08 23.86
CA ASP A 104 1.09 -0.74 23.50
C ASP A 104 0.71 -0.37 22.04
N ARG A 105 -0.59 -0.44 21.73
CA ARG A 105 -1.14 -0.20 20.38
C ARG A 105 -2.35 0.71 20.43
N ARG A 106 -2.78 1.15 19.25
CA ARG A 106 -4.01 1.92 19.06
C ARG A 106 -5.24 1.08 19.40
N ASN A 107 -6.24 1.70 20.02
CA ASN A 107 -7.35 1.00 20.67
C ASN A 107 -8.62 0.81 19.83
N MET A 108 -8.67 1.40 18.63
CA MET A 108 -9.78 1.29 17.71
C MET A 108 -9.31 0.86 16.32
N ARG A 109 -10.09 0.01 15.67
CA ARG A 109 -9.84 -0.54 14.33
C ARG A 109 -11.12 -0.54 13.50
N ILE A 110 -10.99 -0.12 12.24
CA ILE A 110 -12.07 -0.10 11.26
C ILE A 110 -11.58 -0.84 10.01
N GLU A 111 -12.32 -1.84 9.57
CA GLU A 111 -12.00 -2.69 8.41
C GLU A 111 -13.13 -2.65 7.39
N PHE A 112 -12.80 -2.43 6.12
CA PHE A 112 -13.77 -2.40 5.02
C PHE A 112 -13.10 -2.60 3.67
N ASN A 113 -13.90 -2.97 2.66
CA ASN A 113 -13.50 -2.95 1.25
C ASN A 113 -14.06 -1.68 0.60
N PRO A 114 -13.21 -0.74 0.11
CA PRO A 114 -13.71 0.51 -0.48
C PRO A 114 -14.51 0.29 -1.76
N ASN A 115 -14.23 -0.76 -2.54
CA ASN A 115 -14.99 -1.09 -3.75
C ASN A 115 -16.46 -1.46 -3.44
N LYS A 116 -16.79 -1.81 -2.19
CA LYS A 116 -18.14 -2.18 -1.76
C LYS A 116 -18.93 -1.03 -1.15
N LEU A 117 -18.31 0.14 -0.95
CA LEU A 117 -18.95 1.33 -0.38
C LEU A 117 -19.30 2.33 -1.48
N THR A 118 -20.49 2.91 -1.37
CA THR A 118 -20.83 4.09 -2.18
C THR A 118 -20.10 5.32 -1.65
N ARG A 119 -20.06 6.39 -2.46
CA ARG A 119 -19.45 7.66 -2.03
C ARG A 119 -20.12 8.23 -0.77
N ASP A 120 -21.44 8.13 -0.68
CA ASP A 120 -22.20 8.64 0.47
C ASP A 120 -21.94 7.79 1.72
N GLU A 121 -21.83 6.47 1.56
CA GLU A 121 -21.43 5.55 2.64
C GLU A 121 -20.02 5.86 3.16
N MET A 122 -19.07 6.18 2.27
CA MET A 122 -17.71 6.60 2.67
C MET A 122 -17.72 7.93 3.43
N ILE A 123 -18.50 8.91 2.97
CA ILE A 123 -18.65 10.20 3.64
C ILE A 123 -19.27 10.00 5.02
N TRP A 124 -20.33 9.20 5.11
CA TRP A 124 -20.99 8.86 6.37
C TRP A 124 -20.00 8.18 7.35
N LEU A 125 -19.20 7.22 6.88
CA LEU A 125 -18.20 6.54 7.70
C LEU A 125 -17.17 7.52 8.26
N LYS A 126 -16.68 8.43 7.41
CA LYS A 126 -15.73 9.46 7.80
C LYS A 126 -16.31 10.40 8.86
N GLN A 127 -17.53 10.88 8.64
CA GLN A 127 -18.17 11.90 9.49
C GLN A 127 -18.67 11.35 10.82
N ASN A 128 -19.18 10.12 10.85
CA ASN A 128 -19.87 9.59 12.03
C ASN A 128 -19.02 8.62 12.85
N ILE A 129 -17.95 8.07 12.29
CA ILE A 129 -17.11 7.09 12.97
C ILE A 129 -15.66 7.58 13.06
N ILE A 130 -15.00 7.84 11.92
CA ILE A 130 -13.57 8.15 11.88
C ILE A 130 -13.27 9.50 12.55
N SER A 131 -14.16 10.47 12.45
CA SER A 131 -14.03 11.80 13.07
C SER A 131 -13.87 11.79 14.59
N TYR A 132 -14.29 10.72 15.26
CA TYR A 132 -14.13 10.56 16.71
C TYR A 132 -12.73 10.05 17.11
N MET A 133 -11.96 9.56 16.14
CA MET A 133 -10.64 8.98 16.36
C MET A 133 -9.55 10.06 16.40
N GLU A 134 -8.55 9.82 17.22
CA GLU A 134 -7.29 10.57 17.31
C GLU A 134 -6.15 9.66 16.82
N ASP A 135 -5.05 10.26 16.35
CA ASP A 135 -3.89 9.53 15.82
C ASP A 135 -4.25 8.45 14.79
N ASP A 136 -5.17 8.74 13.88
CA ASP A 136 -5.64 7.78 12.89
C ASP A 136 -4.61 7.53 11.77
N GLY A 137 -4.67 6.35 11.17
CA GLY A 137 -3.80 5.98 10.05
C GLY A 137 -4.08 4.58 9.53
N PHE A 138 -3.56 4.29 8.34
CA PHE A 138 -3.72 2.98 7.70
C PHE A 138 -2.72 1.96 8.24
N THR A 139 -3.18 0.75 8.53
CA THR A 139 -2.32 -0.41 8.86
C THR A 139 -2.38 -1.54 7.86
N ARG A 140 -3.40 -1.56 7.00
CA ARG A 140 -3.54 -2.53 5.92
C ARG A 140 -4.14 -1.86 4.70
N LEU A 141 -3.56 -2.16 3.54
CA LEU A 141 -4.00 -1.69 2.24
C LEU A 141 -3.73 -2.81 1.24
N ASP A 142 -4.80 -3.43 0.74
CA ASP A 142 -4.68 -4.52 -0.24
C ASP A 142 -4.91 -3.93 -1.63
N LEU A 143 -3.93 -4.12 -2.52
CA LEU A 143 -4.02 -3.77 -3.95
C LEU A 143 -4.47 -5.00 -4.74
N ALA A 144 -5.50 -4.84 -5.56
CA ALA A 144 -5.98 -5.85 -6.49
C ALA A 144 -5.69 -5.41 -7.93
N PHE A 145 -5.15 -6.34 -8.71
CA PHE A 145 -4.90 -6.21 -10.14
C PHE A 145 -5.72 -7.28 -10.86
N ASP A 146 -6.80 -6.88 -11.53
CA ASP A 146 -7.63 -7.81 -12.31
C ASP A 146 -7.09 -7.90 -13.74
N PHE A 147 -6.74 -9.12 -14.17
CA PHE A 147 -6.26 -9.43 -15.52
C PHE A 147 -7.31 -10.27 -16.27
N GLU A 148 -7.42 -10.09 -17.58
CA GLU A 148 -8.25 -10.96 -18.43
C GLU A 148 -7.50 -12.24 -18.86
N ASP A 149 -6.16 -12.20 -18.80
CA ASP A 149 -5.28 -13.31 -19.17
C ASP A 149 -5.24 -14.42 -18.10
N ASP A 150 -4.93 -15.65 -18.53
CA ASP A 150 -4.76 -16.79 -17.63
C ASP A 150 -3.43 -16.68 -16.85
N LEU A 151 -3.53 -16.48 -15.53
CA LEU A 151 -2.39 -16.36 -14.62
C LEU A 151 -1.91 -17.71 -14.04
N SER A 152 -2.44 -18.85 -14.53
CA SER A 152 -2.16 -20.19 -14.00
C SER A 152 -0.68 -20.58 -13.98
N ASP A 153 0.13 -20.04 -14.90
CA ASP A 153 1.58 -20.32 -14.95
C ASP A 153 2.45 -19.19 -14.40
N TYR A 154 1.85 -18.08 -13.96
CA TYR A 154 2.58 -16.93 -13.44
C TYR A 154 2.98 -17.12 -11.97
N TYR A 155 4.12 -16.57 -11.57
CA TYR A 155 4.63 -16.66 -10.19
C TYR A 155 5.22 -15.33 -9.75
N ALA A 156 4.90 -14.91 -8.52
CA ALA A 156 5.60 -13.80 -7.89
C ALA A 156 7.00 -14.25 -7.48
N MET A 157 8.01 -13.47 -7.88
CA MET A 157 9.40 -13.64 -7.47
C MET A 157 9.86 -12.38 -6.76
N SER A 158 10.66 -12.55 -5.71
CA SER A 158 11.37 -11.46 -5.04
C SER A 158 12.81 -11.90 -4.78
N ASP A 159 13.69 -10.92 -4.57
CA ASP A 159 15.12 -11.19 -4.31
C ASP A 159 15.34 -12.06 -3.06
N LYS A 160 14.36 -12.07 -2.15
CA LYS A 160 14.38 -12.90 -0.94
C LYS A 160 13.57 -14.17 -1.18
N ALA A 161 14.11 -15.31 -0.79
CA ALA A 161 13.37 -16.57 -0.82
C ALA A 161 12.12 -16.47 0.09
N VAL A 162 10.93 -16.60 -0.52
CA VAL A 162 9.64 -16.59 0.19
C VAL A 162 8.96 -17.95 0.12
N LYS A 163 8.19 -18.28 1.17
CA LYS A 163 7.33 -19.47 1.18
C LYS A 163 6.26 -19.36 0.10
N LYS A 164 5.95 -20.47 -0.57
CA LYS A 164 4.92 -20.57 -1.59
C LYS A 164 3.90 -21.63 -1.18
N THR A 165 2.62 -21.34 -1.36
CA THR A 165 1.53 -22.30 -1.13
C THR A 165 0.55 -22.24 -2.30
N ILE A 166 0.31 -23.36 -2.97
CA ILE A 166 -0.55 -23.44 -4.17
C ILE A 166 -1.72 -24.37 -3.86
N PHE A 167 -2.92 -23.89 -4.12
CA PHE A 167 -4.16 -24.66 -4.00
C PHE A 167 -4.62 -25.07 -5.40
N TYR A 168 -4.91 -26.36 -5.56
CA TYR A 168 -5.30 -26.96 -6.83
C TYR A 168 -6.77 -27.34 -6.82
N GLY A 169 -7.44 -27.06 -7.95
CA GLY A 169 -8.80 -27.48 -8.21
C GLY A 169 -8.92 -28.98 -8.44
N ARG A 170 -10.16 -29.47 -8.52
CA ARG A 170 -10.45 -30.90 -8.82
C ARG A 170 -9.93 -31.34 -10.19
N ASN A 171 -9.72 -30.40 -11.10
CA ASN A 171 -9.14 -30.60 -12.43
C ASN A 171 -7.59 -30.65 -12.42
N GLY A 172 -6.95 -30.51 -11.25
CA GLY A 172 -5.49 -30.50 -11.11
C GLY A 172 -4.82 -29.18 -11.51
N LYS A 173 -5.59 -28.13 -11.86
CA LYS A 173 -5.06 -26.81 -12.19
C LYS A 173 -4.92 -25.93 -10.94
N PRO A 174 -3.91 -25.05 -10.87
CA PRO A 174 -3.77 -24.11 -9.76
C PRO A 174 -4.91 -23.08 -9.78
N GLU A 175 -5.59 -22.89 -8.65
CA GLU A 175 -6.70 -21.93 -8.49
C GLU A 175 -6.31 -20.74 -7.59
N THR A 176 -5.39 -20.91 -6.65
CA THR A 176 -4.94 -19.83 -5.74
C THR A 176 -3.48 -20.03 -5.35
N LYS A 177 -2.68 -18.95 -5.32
CA LYS A 177 -1.24 -19.02 -5.07
C LYS A 177 -0.80 -17.96 -4.07
N TYR A 178 -0.43 -18.41 -2.88
CA TYR A 178 0.12 -17.52 -1.86
C TYR A 178 1.64 -17.45 -1.92
N PHE A 179 2.17 -16.22 -1.92
CA PHE A 179 3.60 -15.94 -1.83
C PHE A 179 3.89 -15.09 -0.58
N GLY A 180 4.74 -15.60 0.30
CA GLY A 180 5.06 -14.97 1.58
C GLY A 180 4.22 -15.50 2.74
N PHE A 181 4.04 -14.67 3.76
CA PHE A 181 3.27 -15.00 4.96
C PHE A 181 2.34 -13.85 5.30
N CYS A 182 1.06 -14.13 5.57
CA CYS A 182 0.03 -13.09 5.76
C CYS A 182 0.34 -12.09 6.89
N CYS A 183 1.20 -12.44 7.85
CA CYS A 183 1.60 -11.52 8.93
C CYS A 183 2.91 -10.75 8.63
N LYS A 184 3.43 -10.80 7.40
CA LYS A 184 4.50 -9.91 6.94
C LYS A 184 3.91 -8.63 6.33
N VAL A 185 4.76 -7.63 6.15
CA VAL A 185 4.42 -6.33 5.56
C VAL A 185 3.87 -6.49 4.13
N GLU A 186 4.38 -7.46 3.38
CA GLU A 186 3.96 -7.74 2.00
C GLU A 186 3.58 -9.22 1.86
N PHE A 187 2.45 -9.46 1.18
CA PHE A 187 1.89 -10.77 0.91
C PHE A 187 1.11 -10.72 -0.40
N ILE A 188 1.29 -11.74 -1.24
CA ILE A 188 0.63 -11.84 -2.54
C ILE A 188 -0.26 -13.09 -2.54
N VAL A 189 -1.46 -12.95 -3.08
CA VAL A 189 -2.51 -13.97 -3.21
C VAL A 189 -2.79 -14.24 -4.68
#